data_AF-A0A409Y0T9-F1
#
_entry.id   AF-A0A409Y0T9-F1
#
_cell.length_a   1.000
_cell.length_b   1.000
_cell.length_c   1.000
_cell.angle_alpha   90.00
_cell.angle_beta   90.00
_cell.angle_gamma   90.00
#
_symmetry.space_group_name_H-M   'P 1'
#
loop_
_entity.id
_entity.type
_entity.pdbx_description
1 polymer ?
#
loop_
_entity_poly.entity_id
_entity_poly.type
_entity_poly.pdbx_seq_one_letter_code
_entity_poly.pdbx_strand_id
1 'polypeptide(L)'
;MSNSPQIVALPPGVYNIQISGQNVVNPNSNGGQLFVTTASGTEAKQQWLISGNGIMLAMDVGTYSYTDLSQGGTPQQVNRSNVNKIEWIITGVKASSTDSSFTGSIMTNDNSKRYWGLNGNNVQLQDAAATWTFVPA
;
A
#
# COMPACT_ATOMS: atom_id res chain seq x y z
N MET A 1 19.24 -6.64 26.57
CA MET A 1 19.60 -7.06 25.20
C MET A 1 18.67 -6.33 24.26
N SER A 2 19.20 -5.48 23.37
CA SER A 2 18.39 -4.80 22.35
C SER A 2 18.15 -5.81 21.21
N ASN A 3 16.92 -6.27 21.03
CA ASN A 3 16.58 -7.09 19.88
C ASN A 3 16.53 -6.18 18.66
N SER A 4 17.56 -6.26 17.82
CA SER A 4 17.53 -5.65 16.50
C SER A 4 16.30 -6.15 15.73
N PRO A 5 15.55 -5.27 15.04
CA PRO A 5 14.36 -5.68 14.31
C PRO A 5 14.74 -6.70 13.22
N GLN A 6 14.01 -7.82 13.19
CA GLN A 6 14.23 -8.88 12.22
C GLN A 6 13.72 -8.43 10.85
N ILE A 7 14.60 -8.49 9.83
CA ILE A 7 14.23 -8.28 8.43
C ILE A 7 13.56 -9.56 7.94
N VAL A 8 12.36 -9.43 7.38
CA VAL A 8 11.56 -10.53 6.84
C VAL A 8 11.03 -10.17 5.45
N ALA A 9 10.41 -11.12 4.75
CA ALA A 9 9.49 -10.79 3.66
C ALA A 9 8.10 -10.53 4.25
N LEU A 10 7.30 -9.63 3.67
CA LEU A 10 5.90 -9.50 4.07
C LEU A 10 5.17 -10.80 3.67
N PRO A 11 4.52 -11.51 4.60
CA PRO A 11 3.73 -12.68 4.25
C PRO A 11 2.57 -12.30 3.31
N PRO A 12 2.16 -13.17 2.38
CA PRO A 12 0.90 -12.99 1.68
C PRO A 12 -0.28 -13.03 2.67
N GLY A 13 -1.28 -12.18 2.47
CA GLY A 13 -2.40 -12.09 3.41
C GLY A 13 -3.26 -10.85 3.21
N VAL A 14 -4.21 -10.66 4.14
CA VAL A 14 -5.08 -9.49 4.16
C VAL A 14 -4.54 -8.48 5.16
N TYR A 15 -4.41 -7.23 4.71
CA TYR A 15 -3.86 -6.15 5.50
C TYR A 15 -4.69 -4.88 5.40
N ASN A 16 -4.74 -4.10 6.47
CA ASN A 16 -4.92 -2.66 6.39
C ASN A 16 -3.55 -2.02 6.17
N ILE A 17 -3.42 -1.20 5.12
CA ILE A 17 -2.17 -0.50 4.79
C ILE A 17 -2.27 0.91 5.36
N GLN A 18 -1.24 1.33 6.10
CA GLN A 18 -1.25 2.59 6.85
C GLN A 18 0.04 3.40 6.65
N ILE A 19 -0.07 4.71 6.83
CA ILE A 19 1.07 5.62 6.97
C ILE A 19 0.75 6.67 8.02
N SER A 20 1.63 6.83 9.01
CA SER A 20 1.44 7.80 10.09
C SER A 20 0.05 7.71 10.76
N GLY A 21 -0.47 6.49 10.94
CA GLY A 21 -1.79 6.24 11.55
C GLY A 21 -3.00 6.49 10.65
N GLN A 22 -2.80 6.84 9.37
CA GLN A 22 -3.86 6.97 8.37
C GLN A 22 -3.94 5.73 7.49
N ASN A 23 -5.14 5.31 7.11
CA ASN A 23 -5.35 4.13 6.27
C ASN A 23 -5.38 4.50 4.80
N VAL A 24 -4.79 3.67 3.95
CA VAL A 24 -4.92 3.77 2.49
C VAL A 24 -6.32 3.34 2.08
N VAL A 25 -7.00 4.22 1.38
CA VAL A 25 -8.36 4.04 0.88
C VAL A 25 -8.33 3.87 -0.62
N ASN A 26 -9.12 2.90 -1.08
CA ASN A 26 -9.40 2.66 -2.47
C ASN A 26 -10.67 3.44 -2.87
N PRO A 27 -10.61 4.41 -3.80
CA PRO A 27 -11.79 5.17 -4.20
C PRO A 27 -12.80 4.28 -4.96
N ASN A 28 -14.06 4.72 -5.06
CA ASN A 28 -15.10 3.95 -5.75
C ASN A 28 -15.02 4.03 -7.29
N SER A 29 -14.34 5.04 -7.84
CA SER A 29 -14.24 5.25 -9.29
C SER A 29 -13.00 4.59 -9.89
N ASN A 30 -13.18 3.86 -11.00
CA ASN A 30 -12.05 3.35 -11.79
C ASN A 30 -11.18 4.51 -12.28
N GLY A 31 -9.86 4.41 -12.11
CA GLY A 31 -8.91 5.48 -12.40
C GLY A 31 -8.81 6.54 -11.29
N GLY A 32 -9.63 6.47 -10.24
CA GLY A 32 -9.52 7.34 -9.08
C GLY A 32 -8.22 7.11 -8.32
N GLN A 33 -7.59 8.17 -7.85
CA GLN A 33 -6.34 8.10 -7.09
C GLN A 33 -6.58 7.57 -5.67
N LEU A 34 -5.73 6.65 -5.22
CA LEU A 34 -5.68 6.22 -3.83
C LEU A 34 -5.33 7.41 -2.94
N PHE A 35 -5.93 7.45 -1.76
CA PHE A 35 -5.65 8.49 -0.78
C PHE A 35 -5.60 7.89 0.62
N VAL A 36 -5.10 8.66 1.59
CA VAL A 36 -5.08 8.27 2.99
C VAL A 36 -6.07 9.10 3.80
N THR A 37 -6.67 8.48 4.80
CA THR A 37 -7.58 9.16 5.72
C THR A 37 -7.47 8.60 7.13
N THR A 38 -7.88 9.39 8.12
CA THR A 38 -7.96 8.95 9.52
C THR A 38 -9.09 7.93 9.70
N ALA A 39 -8.95 7.06 10.70
CA ALA A 39 -9.82 5.91 10.98
C ALA A 39 -11.32 6.23 11.26
N SER A 40 -11.77 7.48 11.15
CA SER A 40 -13.15 7.88 11.44
C SER A 40 -14.06 7.69 10.22
N GLY A 41 -14.43 6.43 9.93
CA GLY A 41 -15.40 6.06 8.89
C GLY A 41 -15.29 4.61 8.45
N THR A 42 -16.32 4.06 7.80
CA THR A 42 -16.30 2.70 7.22
C THR A 42 -15.28 2.57 6.08
N GLU A 43 -15.01 3.65 5.34
CA GLU A 43 -13.96 3.72 4.30
C GLU A 43 -12.55 3.59 4.90
N ALA A 44 -12.39 3.87 6.19
CA ALA A 44 -11.09 3.95 6.84
C ALA A 44 -10.55 2.59 7.32
N LYS A 45 -11.17 1.48 6.93
CA LYS A 45 -10.67 0.11 7.16
C LYS A 45 -10.60 -0.70 5.87
N GLN A 46 -10.24 -0.05 4.75
CA GLN A 46 -10.01 -0.76 3.50
C GLN A 46 -9.06 -1.94 3.72
N GLN A 47 -9.52 -3.13 3.38
CA GLN A 47 -8.72 -4.34 3.43
C GLN A 47 -8.11 -4.59 2.06
N TRP A 48 -6.84 -4.96 2.07
CA TRP A 48 -6.03 -5.22 0.89
C TRP A 48 -5.54 -6.66 0.96
N LEU A 49 -5.92 -7.50 0.00
CA LEU A 49 -5.27 -8.78 -0.21
C LEU A 49 -3.95 -8.52 -0.94
N ILE A 50 -2.84 -8.86 -0.29
CA ILE A 50 -1.49 -8.79 -0.85
C ILE A 50 -1.02 -10.21 -1.15
N SER A 51 -0.78 -10.51 -2.42
CA SER A 51 -0.29 -11.82 -2.86
C SER A 51 1.23 -11.95 -2.73
N GLY A 52 1.77 -13.17 -2.85
CA GLY A 52 3.21 -13.42 -2.76
C GLY A 52 4.06 -12.80 -3.87
N ASN A 53 3.45 -12.44 -5.00
CA ASN A 53 4.08 -11.65 -6.07
C ASN A 53 3.80 -10.14 -5.96
N GLY A 54 3.23 -9.68 -4.85
CA GLY A 54 3.06 -8.25 -4.57
C GLY A 54 1.91 -7.56 -5.32
N ILE A 55 0.97 -8.32 -5.89
CA ILE A 55 -0.30 -7.75 -6.38
C ILE A 55 -1.12 -7.33 -5.16
N MET A 56 -1.63 -6.10 -5.19
CA MET A 56 -2.53 -5.56 -4.17
C MET A 56 -3.95 -5.49 -4.72
N LEU A 57 -4.89 -6.14 -4.04
CA LEU A 57 -6.30 -6.15 -4.38
C LEU A 57 -7.10 -5.55 -3.23
N ALA A 58 -7.77 -4.43 -3.49
CA ALA A 58 -8.74 -3.84 -2.58
C ALA A 58 -9.99 -4.72 -2.54
N MET A 59 -10.36 -5.18 -1.36
CA MET A 59 -11.59 -5.94 -1.13
C MET A 59 -12.72 -4.98 -0.79
N ASP A 60 -13.64 -4.81 -1.73
CA ASP A 60 -14.80 -3.94 -1.57
C ASP A 60 -16.07 -4.80 -1.36
N VAL A 61 -17.15 -4.20 -0.86
CA VAL A 61 -18.40 -4.94 -0.68
C VAL A 61 -18.97 -5.32 -2.05
N GLY A 62 -18.98 -6.62 -2.35
CA GLY A 62 -19.54 -7.17 -3.59
C GLY A 62 -18.66 -6.99 -4.84
N THR A 63 -17.43 -6.48 -4.70
CA THR A 63 -16.50 -6.29 -5.83
C THR A 63 -15.04 -6.26 -5.34
N TYR A 64 -14.11 -6.08 -6.26
CA TYR A 64 -12.71 -5.84 -5.95
C TYR A 64 -12.08 -4.92 -7.00
N SER A 65 -10.91 -4.39 -6.68
CA SER A 65 -10.07 -3.71 -7.67
C SER A 65 -8.60 -3.87 -7.34
N TYR A 66 -7.76 -3.60 -8.33
CA TYR A 66 -6.32 -3.57 -8.20
C TYR A 66 -5.83 -2.13 -8.05
N THR A 67 -4.54 -2.01 -7.76
CA THR A 67 -3.78 -0.79 -7.97
C THR A 67 -3.18 -0.75 -9.37
N ASP A 68 -3.12 0.43 -9.96
CA ASP A 68 -2.44 0.75 -11.23
C ASP A 68 -1.74 2.10 -11.13
N LEU A 69 -0.98 2.48 -12.16
CA LEU A 69 -0.35 3.79 -12.29
C LEU A 69 -1.08 4.65 -13.32
N SER A 70 -1.14 5.97 -13.08
CA SER A 70 -1.60 6.91 -14.11
C SER A 70 -0.71 6.82 -15.37
N GLN A 71 -1.34 6.82 -16.54
CA GLN A 71 -0.63 6.94 -17.81
C GLN A 71 -0.20 8.40 -18.00
N GLY A 72 1.11 8.64 -17.95
CA GLY A 72 1.66 9.99 -17.98
C GLY A 72 1.46 10.76 -16.66
N GLY A 73 2.18 11.87 -16.54
CA GLY A 73 2.24 12.70 -15.33
C GLY A 73 3.46 12.39 -14.45
N THR A 74 4.11 13.45 -13.98
CA THR A 74 5.23 13.36 -13.02
C THR A 74 4.88 14.25 -11.83
N PRO A 75 4.75 13.70 -10.62
CA PRO A 75 4.82 12.28 -10.26
C PRO A 75 3.60 11.47 -10.72
N GLN A 76 3.80 10.16 -10.96
CA GLN A 76 2.71 9.25 -11.33
C GLN A 76 1.84 8.96 -10.12
N GLN A 77 0.52 8.91 -10.34
CA GLN A 77 -0.45 8.63 -9.31
C GLN A 77 -0.65 7.11 -9.15
N VAL A 78 -0.93 6.66 -7.93
CA VAL A 78 -1.38 5.28 -7.69
C VAL A 78 -2.89 5.27 -7.68
N ASN A 79 -3.50 4.53 -8.61
CA ASN A 79 -4.92 4.60 -8.89
C ASN A 79 -5.62 3.26 -8.69
N ARG A 80 -6.94 3.31 -8.48
CA ARG A 80 -7.82 2.16 -8.61
C ARG A 80 -7.86 1.71 -10.07
N SER A 81 -7.82 0.40 -10.29
CA SER A 81 -8.12 -0.21 -11.58
C SER A 81 -8.98 -1.45 -11.45
N ASN A 82 -10.03 -1.54 -12.26
CA ASN A 82 -10.87 -2.73 -12.36
C ASN A 82 -10.37 -3.71 -13.43
N VAL A 83 -9.31 -3.37 -14.18
CA VAL A 83 -8.84 -4.11 -15.36
C VAL A 83 -7.35 -4.39 -15.34
N ASN A 84 -6.55 -3.39 -15.02
CA ASN A 84 -5.10 -3.51 -14.97
C ASN A 84 -4.68 -3.86 -13.55
N LYS A 85 -3.55 -4.56 -13.44
CA LYS A 85 -2.89 -4.85 -12.18
C LYS A 85 -1.41 -4.60 -12.34
N ILE A 86 -0.79 -4.08 -11.30
CA ILE A 86 0.65 -3.98 -11.22
C ILE A 86 1.15 -4.74 -10.01
N GLU A 87 2.37 -5.24 -10.10
CA GLU A 87 3.06 -5.91 -9.01
C GLU A 87 3.94 -4.88 -8.30
N TRP A 88 3.93 -4.92 -6.98
CA TRP A 88 4.78 -4.09 -6.13
C TRP A 88 5.82 -4.92 -5.41
N ILE A 89 6.99 -4.34 -5.20
CA ILE A 89 8.01 -4.89 -4.33
C ILE A 89 7.88 -4.23 -2.97
N ILE A 90 7.55 -5.01 -1.94
CA ILE A 90 7.54 -4.54 -0.55
C ILE A 90 8.90 -4.87 0.07
N THR A 91 9.68 -3.83 0.35
CA THR A 91 11.09 -3.94 0.76
C THR A 91 11.34 -3.37 2.15
N GLY A 92 12.48 -3.76 2.75
CA GLY A 92 12.90 -3.29 4.07
C GLY A 92 11.94 -3.71 5.18
N VAL A 93 11.24 -4.83 5.02
CA VAL A 93 10.16 -5.23 5.92
C VAL A 93 10.70 -5.61 7.29
N LYS A 94 10.15 -5.01 8.33
CA LYS A 94 10.45 -5.29 9.74
C LYS A 94 9.16 -5.70 10.45
N ALA A 95 9.18 -6.85 11.10
CA ALA A 95 8.09 -7.27 11.97
C ALA A 95 8.12 -6.46 13.28
N SER A 96 6.95 -6.04 13.76
CA SER A 96 6.80 -5.46 15.09
C SER A 96 7.13 -6.50 16.16
N SER A 97 7.75 -6.07 17.26
CA SER A 97 8.02 -6.93 18.41
C SER A 97 6.88 -6.94 19.43
N THR A 98 5.92 -6.03 19.29
CA THR A 98 4.84 -5.81 20.26
C THR A 98 3.47 -6.22 19.74
N ASP A 99 3.32 -6.37 18.43
CA ASP A 99 2.07 -6.76 17.77
C ASP A 99 2.39 -7.53 16.47
N SER A 100 1.34 -7.94 15.75
CA SER A 100 1.48 -8.69 14.49
C SER A 100 1.66 -7.82 13.25
N SER A 101 1.91 -6.51 13.40
CA SER A 101 2.11 -5.60 12.27
C SER A 101 3.51 -5.70 11.68
N PHE A 102 3.63 -5.21 10.45
CA PHE A 102 4.89 -5.09 9.73
C PHE A 102 5.07 -3.65 9.27
N THR A 103 6.31 -3.21 9.11
CA THR A 103 6.63 -1.92 8.48
C THR A 103 7.54 -2.15 7.30
N GLY A 104 7.43 -1.35 6.24
CA GLY A 104 8.26 -1.46 5.05
C GLY A 104 7.98 -0.37 4.03
N SER A 105 8.61 -0.46 2.87
CA SER A 105 8.39 0.49 1.76
C SER A 105 7.81 -0.25 0.56
N ILE A 106 6.90 0.40 -0.16
CA ILE A 106 6.24 -0.16 -1.36
C ILE A 106 6.90 0.48 -2.58
N MET A 107 7.49 -0.33 -3.45
CA MET A 107 8.31 0.09 -4.58
C MET A 107 7.78 -0.51 -5.89
N THR A 108 7.90 0.23 -6.98
CA THR A 108 7.68 -0.27 -8.35
C THR A 108 8.53 -1.51 -8.64
N ASN A 109 8.02 -2.45 -9.46
CA ASN A 109 8.75 -3.66 -9.87
C ASN A 109 9.68 -3.44 -11.09
N ASP A 110 9.93 -2.19 -11.47
CA ASP A 110 10.74 -1.82 -12.62
C ASP A 110 12.08 -1.18 -12.22
N ASN A 111 12.86 -0.77 -13.21
CA ASN A 111 14.17 -0.15 -12.99
C ASN A 111 14.10 1.27 -12.42
N SER A 112 12.92 1.92 -12.39
CA SER A 112 12.77 3.25 -11.82
C SER A 112 12.91 3.24 -10.30
N LYS A 113 12.55 2.11 -9.65
CA LYS A 113 12.64 1.90 -8.20
C LYS A 113 12.01 3.04 -7.39
N ARG A 114 10.93 3.63 -7.91
CA ARG A 114 10.17 4.67 -7.24
C ARG A 114 9.23 4.06 -6.20
N TYR A 115 8.96 4.81 -5.14
CA TYR A 115 8.24 4.34 -3.97
C TYR A 115 6.88 5.00 -3.84
N TRP A 116 5.92 4.32 -3.21
CA TRP A 116 4.73 5.00 -2.72
C TRP A 116 5.12 6.04 -1.67
N GLY A 117 4.63 7.25 -1.87
CA GLY A 117 4.62 8.32 -0.89
C GLY A 117 3.35 9.14 -1.02
N LEU A 118 3.35 10.30 -0.36
CA LEU A 118 2.18 11.18 -0.30
C LEU A 118 2.44 12.53 -0.98
N ASN A 119 1.37 13.13 -1.49
CA ASN A 119 1.26 14.54 -1.82
C ASN A 119 -0.08 15.05 -1.28
N GLY A 120 -0.03 15.76 -0.16
CA GLY A 120 -1.20 15.89 0.70
C GLY A 120 -1.65 14.50 1.17
N ASN A 121 -2.92 14.17 0.94
CA ASN A 121 -3.48 12.85 1.28
C ASN A 121 -3.38 11.84 0.13
N ASN A 122 -2.98 12.27 -1.06
CA ASN A 122 -3.02 11.42 -2.25
C ASN A 122 -1.75 10.57 -2.37
N VAL A 123 -1.92 9.29 -2.73
CA VAL A 123 -0.82 8.34 -2.92
C VAL A 123 -0.25 8.48 -4.33
N GLN A 124 1.06 8.66 -4.42
CA GLN A 124 1.79 8.83 -5.68
C GLN A 124 3.21 8.27 -5.58
N LEU A 125 3.86 8.09 -6.73
CA LEU A 125 5.26 7.69 -6.78
C LEU A 125 6.20 8.85 -6.43
N GLN A 126 7.16 8.56 -5.56
CA GLN A 126 8.21 9.46 -5.08
C GLN A 126 9.58 8.77 -5.23
N ASP A 127 10.65 9.57 -5.24
CA ASP A 127 12.01 9.03 -5.35
C ASP A 127 12.56 8.58 -3.99
N ALA A 128 12.02 9.14 -2.90
CA ALA A 128 12.34 8.76 -1.53
C ALA A 128 11.34 7.73 -0.99
N ALA A 129 11.84 6.74 -0.27
CA ALA A 129 11.02 5.72 0.36
C ALA A 129 10.25 6.29 1.56
N ALA A 130 8.93 6.09 1.57
CA ALA A 130 8.12 6.24 2.78
C ALA A 130 8.01 4.90 3.52
N THR A 131 7.81 4.97 4.83
CA THR A 131 7.54 3.80 5.67
C THR A 131 6.03 3.64 5.82
N TRP A 132 5.52 2.51 5.34
CA TRP A 132 4.15 2.07 5.47
C TRP A 132 4.05 0.97 6.51
N THR A 133 2.94 0.92 7.22
CA THR A 133 2.60 -0.11 8.18
C THR A 133 1.55 -1.05 7.56
N PHE A 134 1.78 -2.35 7.64
CA PHE A 134 0.87 -3.40 7.20
C PHE A 134 0.32 -4.07 8.46
N VAL A 135 -0.95 -3.82 8.77
CA VAL A 135 -1.64 -4.39 9.92
C VAL A 135 -2.49 -5.55 9.42
N PRO A 136 -2.22 -6.81 9.82
CA PRO A 136 -3.09 -7.93 9.47
C PRO A 136 -4.54 -7.63 9.86
N ALA A 137 -5.48 -7.90 8.96
CA ALA A 137 -6.91 -7.58 9.16
C ALA A 137 -7.73 -8.74 9.75
#